data_AF-A0A142XFH7-F1
#
_entry.id   AF-A0A142XFH7-F1
#
_cell.length_a   1.000
_cell.length_b   1.000
_cell.length_c   1.000
_cell.angle_alpha   90.00
_cell.angle_beta   90.00
_cell.angle_gamma   90.00
#
_symmetry.space_group_name_H-M   'P 1'
#
loop_
_entity.id
_entity.type
_entity.pdbx_description
1 polymer ?
#
loop_
_entity_poly.entity_id
_entity_poly.type
_entity_poly.pdbx_seq_one_letter_code
_entity_poly.pdbx_strand_id
1 'polypeptide(L)' 'MNKPEVARPTEDVYCWLEAESSIMLKATTRFGDPVELTADEARAIAATLTTLAERLEPLTDKRA' A
#
# COMPACT_ATOMS: atom_id res chain seq x y z
N MET A 1 -13.33 15.65 -6.15
CA MET A 1 -12.11 14.86 -5.94
C MET A 1 -12.46 13.74 -4.97
N ASN A 2 -12.41 12.48 -5.40
CA ASN A 2 -12.53 11.35 -4.48
C ASN A 2 -11.31 11.38 -3.55
N LYS A 3 -11.52 11.26 -2.24
CA LYS A 3 -10.41 11.14 -1.30
C LYS A 3 -9.65 9.86 -1.63
N PRO A 4 -8.30 9.86 -1.66
CA PRO A 4 -7.54 8.63 -1.84
C PRO A 4 -7.88 7.67 -0.71
N GLU A 5 -8.15 6.42 -1.05
CA GLU A 5 -8.35 5.35 -0.09
C GLU A 5 -6.99 4.99 0.51
N VAL A 6 -6.80 5.29 1.80
CA VAL A 6 -5.53 5.04 2.50
C VAL A 6 -5.65 3.77 3.32
N ALA A 7 -4.85 2.76 2.95
CA ALA A 7 -4.63 1.58 3.75
C ALA A 7 -3.57 1.85 4.83
N ARG A 8 -3.80 1.31 6.03
CA ARG A 8 -2.88 1.39 7.17
C ARG A 8 -2.54 -0.01 7.66
N PRO A 9 -1.60 -0.71 7.02
CA PRO A 9 -1.23 -2.07 7.43
C PRO A 9 -0.65 -2.12 8.85
N THR A 10 -0.02 -1.04 9.33
CA THR A 10 0.49 -0.89 10.70
C THR A 10 0.36 0.58 11.16
N GLU A 11 0.73 0.89 12.42
CA GLU A 11 0.55 2.22 13.03
C GLU A 11 1.25 3.35 12.26
N ASP A 12 2.47 3.12 11.80
CA ASP A 12 3.33 4.12 11.13
C ASP A 12 3.50 3.89 9.62
N VAL A 13 2.77 2.92 9.04
CA VAL A 13 2.83 2.60 7.61
C VAL A 13 1.51 2.91 6.92
N TYR A 14 1.61 3.70 5.86
CA TYR A 14 0.47 4.18 5.07
C TYR A 14 0.72 3.83 3.60
N CYS A 15 -0.28 3.22 2.97
CA CYS A 15 -0.27 2.90 1.55
C CYS A 15 -1.52 3.46 0.88
N TRP A 16 -1.40 4.03 -0.32
CA TRP A 16 -2.57 4.48 -1.09
C TRP A 16 -2.28 4.47 -2.59
N LEU A 17 -3.35 4.55 -3.40
CA LEU A 17 -3.22 4.80 -4.83
C LEU A 17 -3.21 6.31 -5.09
N GLU A 18 -2.18 6.79 -5.78
CA GLU A 18 -2.10 8.17 -6.26
C GLU A 18 -2.51 8.20 -7.73
N ALA A 19 -3.54 9.01 -8.02
CA ALA A 19 -4.08 9.24 -9.36
C ALA A 19 -4.29 7.95 -10.20
N GLU A 20 -4.72 6.86 -9.55
CA GLU A 20 -5.01 5.55 -10.19
C GLU A 20 -3.87 4.99 -11.06
N SER A 21 -2.63 5.40 -10.81
CA SER A 21 -1.48 5.04 -11.66
C SER A 21 -0.23 4.66 -10.89
N SER A 22 -0.18 4.95 -9.59
CA SER A 22 0.97 4.61 -8.74
C SER A 22 0.54 4.22 -7.34
N ILE A 23 1.35 3.37 -6.71
CA ILE A 23 1.22 2.98 -5.31
C ILE A 23 2.19 3.83 -4.51
N MET A 24 1.67 4.59 -3.56
CA MET A 24 2.47 5.35 -2.61
C MET A 24 2.62 4.54 -1.33
N LEU A 25 3.82 4.58 -0.75
CA LEU A 25 4.16 3.98 0.53
C LEU A 25 4.88 5.03 1.40
N LYS A 26 4.35 5.29 2.58
CA LYS A 26 5.02 6.08 3.62
C LYS A 26 5.22 5.21 4.85
N ALA A 27 6.47 5.04 5.25
CA ALA A 27 6.88 4.27 6.41
C ALA A 27 7.93 5.06 7.20
N THR A 28 7.45 6.01 7.98
CA THR A 28 8.30 6.85 8.85
C THR A 28 7.55 7.06 10.16
N THR A 29 8.24 6.94 11.29
CA THR A 29 7.65 7.28 12.59
C THR A 29 7.24 8.75 12.63
N ARG A 30 6.50 9.17 13.66
CA ARG A 30 6.18 10.59 13.89
C ARG A 30 7.39 11.52 13.96
N PHE A 31 8.59 10.99 14.22
CA PHE A 31 9.84 11.75 14.31
C PHE A 31 10.66 11.71 13.01
N GLY A 32 10.20 10.98 12.00
CA GLY A 32 10.90 10.82 10.72
C GLY A 32 11.92 9.68 10.70
N ASP A 33 12.01 8.88 11.76
CA ASP A 33 12.86 7.71 11.81
C ASP A 33 12.30 6.57 10.96
N PRO A 34 13.15 5.61 10.51
CA PRO A 34 12.68 4.37 9.92
C PRO A 34 11.73 3.61 10.86
N VAL A 35 10.74 2.93 10.29
CA VAL A 35 9.83 2.05 11.04
C VAL A 35 10.52 0.71 11.25
N GLU A 36 10.62 0.26 12.50
CA GLU A 36 10.99 -1.11 12.84
C GLU A 36 9.79 -2.03 12.64
N LEU A 37 10.01 -3.18 12.01
CA LEU A 37 8.94 -4.12 11.66
C LEU A 37 9.23 -5.50 12.23
N THR A 38 8.21 -6.08 12.84
CA THR A 38 8.15 -7.52 13.06
C THR A 38 7.93 -8.26 11.73
N ALA A 39 8.17 -9.57 11.74
CA ALA A 39 7.94 -10.40 10.56
C ALA A 39 6.47 -10.39 10.09
N ASP A 40 5.51 -10.30 11.00
CA ASP A 40 4.09 -10.30 10.67
C ASP A 40 3.64 -8.96 10.08
N GLU A 41 4.17 -7.86 10.60
CA GLU A 41 3.96 -6.52 10.04
C GLU A 41 4.53 -6.40 8.62
N ALA A 42 5.73 -6.94 8.39
CA ALA A 42 6.32 -6.99 7.06
C ALA A 42 5.43 -7.75 6.06
N ARG A 43 4.83 -8.88 6.48
CA ARG A 43 3.88 -9.64 5.65
C ARG A 43 2.59 -8.87 5.40
N ALA A 44 2.05 -8.18 6.40
CA ALA A 44 0.84 -7.37 6.26
C ALA A 44 1.03 -6.23 5.25
N ILE A 45 2.20 -5.59 5.28
CA ILE A 45 2.58 -4.56 4.30
C ILE A 45 2.67 -5.16 2.90
N ALA A 46 3.37 -6.29 2.75
CA ALA A 46 3.51 -6.97 1.46
C ALA A 46 2.15 -7.34 0.86
N ALA A 47 1.26 -7.94 1.65
CA ALA A 47 -0.10 -8.29 1.22
C ALA A 47 -0.91 -7.06 0.77
N THR A 48 -0.81 -5.96 1.51
CA THR A 48 -1.48 -4.69 1.16
C THR A 48 -0.96 -4.14 -0.17
N LEU A 49 0.36 -4.14 -0.37
CA LEU A 49 0.97 -3.68 -1.62
C LEU A 49 0.56 -4.55 -2.81
N THR A 50 0.46 -5.87 -2.62
CA THR A 50 -0.07 -6.79 -3.65
C THR A 50 -1.51 -6.43 -4.02
N THR A 51 -2.40 -6.25 -3.03
CA THR A 51 -3.80 -5.85 -3.31
C THR A 51 -3.88 -4.51 -4.05
N LEU A 52 -3.02 -3.55 -3.71
CA LEU A 52 -2.99 -2.26 -4.42
C LEU A 52 -2.48 -2.40 -5.86
N ALA A 53 -1.51 -3.29 -6.10
CA ALA A 53 -1.01 -3.59 -7.44
C ALA A 53 -2.08 -4.25 -8.32
N GLU A 54 -2.80 -5.24 -7.79
CA GLU A 54 -3.91 -5.91 -8.49
C GLU A 54 -5.03 -4.94 -8.90
N ARG A 55 -5.22 -3.84 -8.15
CA ARG A 55 -6.19 -2.79 -8.50
C ARG A 55 -5.74 -1.88 -9.63
N LEU A 56 -4.43 -1.76 -9.86
CA LEU A 56 -3.85 -0.98 -10.96
C LEU A 56 -3.73 -1.79 -12.24
N GLU A 57 -3.66 -3.12 -12.13
CA GLU A 57 -3.73 -3.98 -13.29
C GLU A 57 -5.07 -3.74 -13.99
N PRO A 58 -5.09 -3.37 -15.28
CA PRO A 58 -6.34 -3.42 -16.03
C PRO A 58 -6.88 -4.85 -15.87
N LEU A 59 -8.20 -4.99 -15.67
CA LEU A 59 -8.92 -6.27 -15.74
C LEU A 59 -8.63 -6.90 -17.11
N THR A 60 -7.47 -7.52 -17.25
CA THR A 60 -6.98 -8.11 -18.47
C THR A 60 -7.60 -9.47 -18.50
N ASP A 61 -8.72 -9.50 -19.21
CA ASP A 61 -9.45 -10.63 -19.76
C ASP A 61 -8.81 -12.00 -19.43
N LYS A 62 -9.40 -12.73 -18.47
CA LYS A 62 -9.15 -14.15 -18.26
C LYS A 62 -9.79 -15.01 -19.37
N ARG A 63 -9.57 -14.63 -20.63
CA ARG A 63 -9.91 -15.40 -21.84
C ARG A 63 -8.91 -15.07 -22.96
N ALA A 64 -7.78 -15.75 -22.95
CA ALA A 64 -7.01 -16.07 -24.15
C ALA A 64 -6.43 -17.48 -23.99
#